data_AF-A0A6A9QH01-F1
#
_entry.id   AF-A0A6A9QH01-F1
#
_cell.length_a   1.000
_cell.length_b   1.000
_cell.length_c   1.000
_cell.angle_alpha   90.00
_cell.angle_beta   90.00
_cell.angle_gamma   90.00
#
_symmetry.space_group_name_H-M   'P 1'
#
loop_
_entity.id
_entity.type
_entity.pdbx_description
1 polymer ?
#
loop_
_entity_poly.entity_id
_entity_poly.type
_entity_poly.pdbx_seq_one_letter_code
_entity_poly.pdbx_strand_id
1 'polypeptide(L)'
;MNICIYGTVYNSVNTVENTIESVFDPEISSIVIVDSYSTDGTYEKLKEIEKEFNLTILRFKSSRGIGRGIALKHCPDNSVTAYIDLDVTYTPAFRKIVKSGIKNALILHEANTFIGVKEEILSRGNWKDLNSGEDREFFSRMKIQYGLPIIIGKNFVYNGAREKRYARKWREFIKRELRWKIDTIRGTGYSFVELMRKRQQTLVEELAKPLAYLVAKVEGIYRNSKELNNWNFTLRNFFYNIDDPQKYGIDNEFIYPLIVERRSNIIDYNKVREILLNNFLKLIEYDCGNYSVFTKQLNPSLKCNYRLLKC
;
A
#
# COMPACT_ATOMS: atom_id res chain seq x y z
N MET A 1 0.28 -19.30 16.06
CA MET A 1 0.06 -18.90 14.64
C MET A 1 1.38 -18.36 14.13
N ASN A 2 1.88 -18.81 12.98
CA ASN A 2 3.13 -18.28 12.44
C ASN A 2 2.85 -16.96 11.72
N ILE A 3 3.44 -15.86 12.20
CA ILE A 3 3.30 -14.54 11.60
C ILE A 3 4.63 -14.15 10.97
N CYS A 4 4.61 -13.74 9.70
CA CYS A 4 5.77 -13.18 9.03
C CYS A 4 5.52 -11.76 8.56
N ILE A 5 6.36 -10.82 8.98
CA ILE A 5 6.42 -9.50 8.38
C ILE A 5 7.48 -9.52 7.29
N TYR A 6 7.21 -8.90 6.14
CA TYR A 6 8.19 -8.87 5.07
C TYR A 6 8.22 -7.55 4.32
N GLY A 7 9.38 -7.20 3.76
CA GLY A 7 9.55 -5.93 3.06
C GLY A 7 10.78 -5.86 2.18
N THR A 8 10.92 -4.73 1.50
CA THR A 8 12.10 -4.42 0.67
C THR A 8 12.53 -3.00 0.93
N VAL A 9 13.83 -2.80 1.01
CA VAL A 9 14.41 -1.50 1.32
C VAL A 9 15.45 -1.11 0.28
N TYR A 10 15.53 0.19 0.02
CA TYR A 10 16.61 0.80 -0.75
C TYR A 10 16.84 2.21 -0.23
N ASN A 11 18.04 2.47 0.26
CA ASN A 11 18.49 3.74 0.83
C ASN A 11 17.47 4.37 1.79
N SER A 12 17.28 3.77 2.96
CA SER A 12 16.36 4.22 4.02
C SER A 12 17.04 4.23 5.40
N VAL A 13 18.33 4.57 5.46
CA VAL A 13 19.13 4.52 6.70
C VAL A 13 18.50 5.33 7.84
N ASN A 14 17.82 6.44 7.51
CA ASN A 14 17.21 7.35 8.48
C ASN A 14 15.88 6.85 9.08
N THR A 15 15.28 5.81 8.51
CA THR A 15 13.93 5.36 8.91
C THR A 15 13.87 3.87 9.24
N VAL A 16 14.84 3.09 8.78
CA VAL A 16 14.78 1.63 8.82
C VAL A 16 14.70 1.08 10.25
N GLU A 17 15.48 1.62 11.17
CA GLU A 17 15.52 1.23 12.59
C GLU A 17 14.17 1.49 13.26
N ASN A 18 13.70 2.74 13.25
CA ASN A 18 12.39 3.13 13.77
C ASN A 18 11.23 2.32 13.17
N THR A 19 11.33 1.97 11.87
CA THR A 19 10.31 1.14 11.22
C THR A 19 10.28 -0.25 11.83
N ILE A 20 11.45 -0.92 11.93
CA ILE A 20 11.57 -2.26 12.51
C ILE A 20 11.11 -2.27 13.96
N GLU A 21 11.56 -1.32 14.78
CA GLU A 21 11.12 -1.16 16.17
C GLU A 21 9.60 -1.04 16.29
N SER A 22 8.97 -0.24 15.42
CA SER A 22 7.53 0.01 15.49
C SER A 22 6.65 -1.19 15.11
N VAL A 23 7.19 -2.13 14.32
CA VAL A 23 6.49 -3.36 13.93
C VAL A 23 6.84 -4.56 14.80
N PHE A 24 7.95 -4.51 15.51
CA PHE A 24 8.45 -5.63 16.31
C PHE A 24 7.49 -6.00 17.44
N ASP A 25 7.34 -7.31 17.62
CA ASP A 25 6.56 -7.94 18.68
C ASP A 25 7.12 -9.36 18.90
N PRO A 26 7.34 -9.81 20.14
CA PRO A 26 7.83 -11.17 20.42
C PRO A 26 6.93 -12.29 19.86
N GLU A 27 5.65 -12.04 19.61
CA GLU A 27 4.74 -13.01 19.00
C GLU A 27 4.91 -13.12 17.46
N ILE A 28 5.65 -12.22 16.82
CA ILE A 28 5.97 -12.28 15.40
C ILE A 28 7.11 -13.28 15.19
N SER A 29 6.84 -14.32 14.39
CA SER A 29 7.78 -15.44 14.22
C SER A 29 9.01 -15.06 13.40
N SER A 30 8.87 -14.14 12.45
CA SER A 30 9.98 -13.71 11.59
C SER A 30 9.71 -12.34 10.95
N ILE A 31 10.76 -11.54 10.81
CA ILE A 31 10.75 -10.33 9.98
C ILE A 31 11.79 -10.51 8.86
N VAL A 32 11.35 -10.53 7.61
CA VAL A 32 12.20 -10.80 6.44
C VAL A 32 12.36 -9.55 5.58
N ILE A 33 13.58 -9.03 5.49
CA ILE A 33 13.87 -7.80 4.74
C ILE A 33 14.85 -8.09 3.61
N VAL A 34 14.52 -7.62 2.41
CA VAL A 34 15.43 -7.62 1.25
C VAL A 34 16.01 -6.22 1.07
N ASP A 35 17.31 -6.06 1.28
CA ASP A 35 18.07 -4.87 0.91
C ASP A 35 18.43 -4.91 -0.58
N SER A 36 17.98 -3.91 -1.35
CA SER A 36 18.31 -3.79 -2.77
C SER A 36 19.68 -3.15 -3.03
N TYR A 37 20.69 -3.59 -2.27
CA TYR A 37 22.04 -3.05 -2.26
C TYR A 37 22.06 -1.55 -1.97
N SER A 38 21.53 -1.17 -0.81
CA SER A 38 21.65 0.21 -0.34
C SER A 38 23.11 0.64 -0.21
N THR A 39 23.33 1.95 -0.33
CA THR A 39 24.66 2.58 -0.36
C THR A 39 24.79 3.76 0.60
N ASP A 40 23.81 3.91 1.49
CA ASP A 40 23.68 4.99 2.45
C ASP A 40 23.87 4.53 3.91
N GLY A 41 24.27 3.28 4.15
CA GLY A 41 24.36 2.69 5.49
C GLY A 41 23.14 1.86 5.92
N THR A 42 22.09 1.76 5.09
CA THR A 42 20.87 1.00 5.46
C THR A 42 21.17 -0.47 5.79
N TYR A 43 22.03 -1.13 5.02
CA TYR A 43 22.33 -2.54 5.21
C TYR A 43 23.10 -2.76 6.52
N GLU A 44 24.08 -1.91 6.79
CA GLU A 44 24.88 -1.90 8.00
C GLU A 44 23.98 -1.69 9.22
N LYS A 45 23.07 -0.70 9.15
CA LYS A 45 22.07 -0.44 10.20
C LYS A 45 21.16 -1.65 10.45
N LEU A 46 20.68 -2.32 9.41
CA LEU A 46 19.90 -3.56 9.56
C LEU A 46 20.70 -4.67 10.24
N LYS A 47 21.99 -4.82 9.89
CA LYS A 47 22.87 -5.82 10.51
C LYS A 47 23.15 -5.54 11.98
N GLU A 48 23.24 -4.27 12.39
CA GLU A 48 23.39 -3.86 13.80
C GLU A 48 22.22 -4.37 14.65
N ILE A 49 20.99 -4.24 14.15
CA ILE A 49 19.76 -4.58 14.88
C ILE A 49 19.22 -6.00 14.60
N GLU A 50 19.94 -6.80 13.80
CA GLU A 50 19.48 -8.10 13.30
C GLU A 50 19.11 -9.06 14.43
N LYS A 51 19.98 -9.18 15.43
CA LYS A 51 19.77 -10.11 16.56
C LYS A 51 18.69 -9.62 17.51
N GLU A 52 18.59 -8.32 17.71
CA GLU A 52 17.63 -7.70 18.63
C GLU A 52 16.19 -7.95 18.18
N PHE A 53 15.94 -7.82 16.88
CA PHE A 53 14.59 -7.96 16.31
C PHE A 53 14.35 -9.26 15.55
N ASN A 54 15.25 -10.24 15.67
CA ASN A 54 15.19 -11.54 14.98
C ASN A 54 14.96 -11.40 13.46
N LEU A 55 15.76 -10.55 12.83
CA LEU A 55 15.63 -10.24 11.41
C LEU A 55 16.28 -11.31 10.54
N THR A 56 15.63 -11.65 9.42
CA THR A 56 16.26 -12.31 8.28
C THR A 56 16.55 -11.26 7.23
N ILE A 57 17.83 -10.96 7.01
CA ILE A 57 18.27 -9.92 6.07
C ILE A 57 18.87 -10.57 4.83
N LEU A 58 18.31 -10.26 3.67
CA LEU A 58 18.77 -10.72 2.37
C LEU A 58 19.30 -9.53 1.57
N ARG A 59 20.29 -9.75 0.71
CA ARG A 59 20.70 -8.75 -0.29
C ARG A 59 20.39 -9.24 -1.68
N PHE A 60 19.62 -8.45 -2.43
CA PHE A 60 19.30 -8.77 -3.82
C PHE A 60 18.97 -7.50 -4.59
N LYS A 61 19.69 -7.24 -5.69
CA LYS A 61 19.45 -6.05 -6.50
C LYS A 61 18.19 -6.23 -7.35
N SER A 62 17.13 -5.50 -7.04
CA SER A 62 15.84 -5.67 -7.72
C SER A 62 14.97 -4.42 -7.77
N SER A 63 13.84 -4.51 -8.47
CA SER A 63 12.71 -3.63 -8.23
C SER A 63 12.11 -3.88 -6.84
N ARG A 64 11.25 -2.94 -6.39
CA ARG A 64 10.52 -3.07 -5.13
C ARG A 64 9.65 -4.34 -5.11
N GLY A 65 8.90 -4.61 -6.17
CA GLY A 65 8.03 -5.78 -6.24
C GLY A 65 8.80 -7.10 -6.19
N ILE A 66 9.90 -7.25 -6.94
CA ILE A 66 10.71 -8.49 -6.88
C ILE A 66 11.32 -8.69 -5.49
N GLY A 67 11.82 -7.63 -4.86
CA GLY A 67 12.34 -7.73 -3.50
C GLY A 67 11.26 -8.23 -2.52
N ARG A 68 10.04 -7.70 -2.60
CA ARG A 68 8.94 -8.12 -1.72
C ARG A 68 8.57 -9.58 -1.97
N GLY A 69 8.60 -10.00 -3.24
CA GLY A 69 8.38 -11.39 -3.63
C GLY A 69 9.47 -12.36 -3.15
N ILE A 70 10.72 -11.92 -3.06
CA ILE A 70 11.83 -12.71 -2.47
C ILE A 70 11.66 -12.80 -0.96
N ALA A 71 11.37 -11.68 -0.30
CA ALA A 71 11.15 -11.64 1.14
C ALA A 71 9.99 -12.57 1.56
N LEU A 72 8.86 -12.50 0.84
CA LEU A 72 7.71 -13.39 1.06
C LEU A 72 8.06 -14.88 0.94
N LYS A 73 8.89 -15.26 -0.04
CA LYS A 73 9.29 -16.67 -0.23
C LYS A 73 10.10 -17.22 0.94
N HIS A 74 10.84 -16.35 1.65
CA HIS A 74 11.65 -16.71 2.80
C HIS A 74 10.89 -16.64 4.14
N CYS A 75 9.65 -16.14 4.14
CA CYS A 75 8.76 -16.35 5.28
C CYS A 75 8.56 -17.86 5.52
N PRO A 76 8.33 -18.30 6.77
CA PRO A 76 7.99 -19.70 7.06
C PRO A 76 6.75 -20.17 6.29
N ASP A 77 6.70 -21.46 5.97
CA ASP A 77 5.53 -22.06 5.31
C ASP A 77 4.29 -21.98 6.22
N ASN A 78 3.12 -21.84 5.59
CA ASN A 78 1.81 -21.66 6.24
C ASN A 78 1.73 -20.45 7.17
N SER A 79 2.62 -19.46 7.02
CA SER A 79 2.56 -18.22 7.79
C SER A 79 1.46 -17.28 7.28
N VAL A 80 0.84 -16.58 8.22
CA VAL A 80 0.08 -15.36 7.92
C VAL A 80 1.10 -14.24 7.76
N THR A 81 1.06 -13.59 6.60
CA THR A 81 2.06 -12.61 6.20
C THR A 81 1.47 -11.23 6.11
N ALA A 82 2.25 -10.21 6.48
CA ALA A 82 1.93 -8.81 6.29
C ALA A 82 3.14 -8.10 5.67
N TYR A 83 2.94 -7.41 4.56
CA TYR A 83 4.03 -6.63 3.96
C TYR A 83 4.12 -5.25 4.60
N ILE A 84 5.33 -4.69 4.66
CA ILE A 84 5.59 -3.35 5.17
C ILE A 84 6.46 -2.54 4.22
N ASP A 85 6.26 -1.23 4.23
CA ASP A 85 7.23 -0.24 3.78
C ASP A 85 8.20 0.13 4.91
N LEU A 86 9.46 0.42 4.55
CA LEU A 86 10.60 0.62 5.47
C LEU A 86 10.94 2.12 5.67
N ASP A 87 10.03 2.99 5.20
CA ASP A 87 10.01 4.44 5.42
C ASP A 87 8.73 4.86 6.18
N VAL A 88 8.25 4.01 7.11
CA VAL A 88 6.99 4.18 7.85
C VAL A 88 7.18 3.92 9.34
N THR A 89 6.67 4.80 10.18
CA THR A 89 6.51 4.51 11.62
C THR A 89 5.11 3.93 11.85
N TYR A 90 5.04 2.65 12.24
CA TYR A 90 3.78 1.95 12.46
C TYR A 90 3.16 2.26 13.83
N THR A 91 1.84 2.27 13.87
CA THR A 91 1.06 2.47 15.10
C THR A 91 0.85 1.12 15.81
N PRO A 92 0.47 1.12 17.10
CA PRO A 92 0.08 -0.11 17.79
C PRO A 92 -1.04 -0.90 17.09
N ALA A 93 -1.90 -0.22 16.31
CA ALA A 93 -2.96 -0.85 15.54
C ALA A 93 -2.43 -1.86 14.50
N PHE A 94 -1.26 -1.63 13.92
CA PHE A 94 -0.62 -2.57 13.00
C PHE A 94 -0.35 -3.92 13.67
N ARG A 95 0.34 -3.91 14.82
CA ARG A 95 0.63 -5.15 15.58
C ARG A 95 -0.66 -5.83 16.02
N LYS A 96 -1.64 -5.05 16.50
CA LYS A 96 -2.95 -5.57 16.94
C LYS A 96 -3.67 -6.31 15.80
N ILE A 97 -3.73 -5.70 14.61
CA ILE A 97 -4.45 -6.32 13.49
C ILE A 97 -3.71 -7.53 12.91
N VAL A 98 -2.38 -7.51 12.83
CA VAL A 98 -1.60 -8.65 12.35
C VAL A 98 -1.72 -9.85 13.30
N LYS A 99 -1.74 -9.61 14.62
CA LYS A 99 -1.90 -10.67 15.64
C LYS A 99 -3.33 -11.18 15.79
N SER A 100 -4.33 -10.47 15.27
CA SER A 100 -5.75 -10.87 15.35
C SER A 100 -6.07 -12.20 14.65
N GLY A 101 -5.18 -12.67 13.76
CA GLY A 101 -5.39 -13.88 12.96
C GLY A 101 -6.28 -13.67 11.74
N ILE A 102 -6.63 -12.42 11.43
CA ILE A 102 -7.35 -12.07 10.21
C ILE A 102 -6.52 -12.46 8.97
N LYS A 103 -7.21 -12.90 7.93
CA LYS A 103 -6.62 -13.32 6.64
C LYS A 103 -7.39 -12.67 5.51
N ASN A 104 -6.73 -12.46 4.37
CA ASN A 104 -7.31 -11.83 3.19
C ASN A 104 -7.82 -10.41 3.51
N ALA A 105 -7.08 -9.68 4.33
CA ALA A 105 -7.42 -8.33 4.78
C ALA A 105 -6.55 -7.29 4.05
N LEU A 106 -7.19 -6.27 3.52
CA LEU A 106 -6.53 -5.13 2.90
C LEU A 106 -6.75 -3.89 3.77
N ILE A 107 -5.67 -3.19 4.08
CA ILE A 107 -5.69 -1.91 4.79
C ILE A 107 -5.13 -0.85 3.84
N LEU A 108 -5.93 0.18 3.56
CA LEU A 108 -5.59 1.28 2.66
C LEU A 108 -5.61 2.61 3.42
N HIS A 109 -4.47 3.29 3.54
CA HIS A 109 -4.38 4.66 4.03
C HIS A 109 -3.05 5.29 3.56
N GLU A 110 -2.40 6.09 4.41
CA GLU A 110 -1.03 6.55 4.23
C GLU A 110 -0.07 5.38 4.06
N ALA A 111 -0.08 4.43 4.99
CA ALA A 111 0.63 3.16 4.85
C ALA A 111 -0.38 2.06 4.46
N ASN A 112 -0.03 1.28 3.46
CA ASN A 112 -0.85 0.17 2.98
C ASN A 112 -0.24 -1.15 3.46
N THR A 113 -1.10 -2.13 3.78
CA THR A 113 -0.65 -3.51 3.97
C THR A 113 -1.73 -4.48 3.49
N PHE A 114 -1.31 -5.70 3.18
CA PHE A 114 -2.20 -6.82 2.93
C PHE A 114 -1.78 -7.97 3.83
N ILE A 115 -2.75 -8.49 4.58
CA ILE A 115 -2.57 -9.62 5.49
C ILE A 115 -3.14 -10.87 4.81
N GLY A 116 -2.30 -11.85 4.53
CA GLY A 116 -2.71 -13.07 3.84
C GLY A 116 -1.77 -14.24 4.04
N VAL A 117 -2.24 -15.45 3.76
CA VAL A 117 -1.44 -16.67 3.89
C VAL A 117 -0.40 -16.72 2.76
N LYS A 118 0.85 -17.02 3.10
CA LYS A 118 1.98 -17.07 2.14
C LYS A 118 1.62 -17.84 0.88
N GLU A 119 1.13 -19.06 1.02
CA GLU A 119 0.84 -19.99 -0.08
C GLU A 119 -0.29 -19.48 -0.97
N GLU A 120 -1.32 -18.84 -0.40
CA GLU A 120 -2.40 -18.21 -1.16
C GLU A 120 -1.90 -17.03 -1.99
N ILE A 121 -0.97 -16.23 -1.44
CA ILE A 121 -0.37 -15.11 -2.16
C ILE A 121 0.52 -15.62 -3.30
N LEU A 122 1.33 -16.64 -3.04
CA LEU A 122 2.22 -17.24 -4.03
C LEU A 122 1.43 -17.91 -5.16
N SER A 123 0.36 -18.64 -4.86
CA SER A 123 -0.48 -19.31 -5.87
C SER A 123 -1.16 -18.32 -6.82
N ARG A 124 -1.43 -17.09 -6.34
CA ARG A 124 -2.00 -16.01 -7.13
C ARG A 124 -1.00 -15.28 -8.01
N GLY A 125 0.29 -15.65 -7.97
CA GLY A 125 1.32 -15.16 -8.89
C GLY A 125 2.34 -14.21 -8.29
N ASN A 126 2.48 -14.19 -6.95
CA ASN A 126 3.45 -13.41 -6.17
C ASN A 126 3.48 -11.91 -6.54
N TRP A 127 4.49 -11.15 -6.10
CA TRP A 127 4.76 -9.78 -6.53
C TRP A 127 5.39 -9.74 -7.94
N LYS A 128 5.04 -8.71 -8.74
CA LYS A 128 5.56 -8.51 -10.10
C LYS A 128 6.79 -7.60 -10.13
N ASP A 129 7.54 -7.65 -11.24
CA ASP A 129 8.71 -6.78 -11.46
C ASP A 129 8.30 -5.35 -11.79
N LEU A 130 7.94 -4.61 -10.74
CA LEU A 130 7.49 -3.24 -10.77
C LEU A 130 8.17 -2.46 -9.64
N ASN A 131 8.66 -1.26 -9.97
CA ASN A 131 9.19 -0.30 -9.01
C ASN A 131 8.16 0.77 -8.60
N SER A 132 7.04 0.85 -9.30
CA SER A 132 5.88 1.70 -8.97
C SER A 132 4.60 1.02 -9.38
N GLY A 133 3.52 1.23 -8.62
CA GLY A 133 2.23 0.59 -8.85
C GLY A 133 2.23 -0.91 -8.60
N GLU A 134 3.28 -1.43 -7.95
CA GLU A 134 3.41 -2.84 -7.59
C GLU A 134 2.36 -3.25 -6.54
N ASP A 135 1.99 -2.34 -5.64
CA ASP A 135 0.93 -2.49 -4.66
C ASP A 135 -0.45 -2.60 -5.33
N ARG A 136 -0.74 -1.70 -6.28
CA ARG A 136 -2.00 -1.69 -7.05
C ARG A 136 -2.18 -2.97 -7.84
N GLU A 137 -1.12 -3.40 -8.51
CA GLU A 137 -1.09 -4.67 -9.24
C GLU A 137 -1.36 -5.82 -8.29
N PHE A 138 -0.62 -5.89 -7.18
CA PHE A 138 -0.70 -6.95 -6.20
C PHE A 138 -2.11 -7.06 -5.59
N PHE A 139 -2.66 -5.96 -5.05
CA PHE A 139 -3.98 -5.93 -4.42
C PHE A 139 -5.10 -6.35 -5.35
N SER A 140 -5.01 -5.96 -6.63
CA SER A 140 -6.06 -6.27 -7.61
C SER A 140 -6.18 -7.76 -7.94
N ARG A 141 -5.19 -8.59 -7.62
CA ARG A 141 -5.26 -10.07 -7.76
C ARG A 141 -5.57 -10.80 -6.46
N MET A 142 -5.34 -10.15 -5.33
CA MET A 142 -5.57 -10.77 -4.03
C MET A 142 -7.08 -10.91 -3.77
N LYS A 143 -7.46 -11.96 -3.05
CA LYS A 143 -8.81 -12.07 -2.51
C LYS A 143 -8.89 -11.09 -1.34
N ILE A 144 -9.76 -10.09 -1.45
CA ILE A 144 -10.05 -9.15 -0.37
C ILE A 144 -11.35 -9.62 0.28
N GLN A 145 -11.23 -10.22 1.45
CA GLN A 145 -12.37 -10.62 2.28
C GLN A 145 -12.72 -9.54 3.30
N TYR A 146 -11.73 -8.74 3.70
CA TYR A 146 -11.92 -7.64 4.66
C TYR A 146 -11.20 -6.39 4.15
N GLY A 147 -11.95 -5.34 3.84
CA GLY A 147 -11.44 -3.98 3.71
C GLY A 147 -11.45 -3.32 5.08
N LEU A 148 -10.31 -2.91 5.60
CA LEU A 148 -10.20 -2.36 6.95
C LEU A 148 -9.68 -0.93 6.94
N PRO A 149 -10.49 0.06 7.36
CA PRO A 149 -10.07 1.45 7.36
C PRO A 149 -9.22 1.83 8.58
N ILE A 150 -8.00 1.30 8.65
CA ILE A 150 -7.11 1.44 9.82
C ILE A 150 -5.92 2.34 9.51
N ILE A 151 -5.60 3.26 10.43
CA ILE A 151 -4.37 4.04 10.45
C ILE A 151 -3.26 3.18 11.07
N ILE A 152 -2.58 2.41 10.23
CA ILE A 152 -1.50 1.50 10.67
C ILE A 152 -0.13 2.13 10.76
N GLY A 153 0.07 3.32 10.19
CA GLY A 153 1.38 3.98 10.21
C GLY A 153 1.34 5.34 9.54
N LYS A 154 2.42 6.10 9.76
CA LYS A 154 2.67 7.41 9.16
C LYS A 154 3.92 7.34 8.30
N ASN A 155 3.80 7.74 7.04
CA ASN A 155 4.94 7.77 6.13
C ASN A 155 5.94 8.86 6.54
N PHE A 156 7.22 8.59 6.34
CA PHE A 156 8.23 9.63 6.37
C PHE A 156 8.01 10.61 5.21
N VAL A 157 7.82 11.89 5.54
CA VAL A 157 7.57 12.93 4.54
C VAL A 157 8.89 13.37 3.90
N TYR A 158 8.99 13.24 2.58
CA TYR A 158 10.08 13.80 1.82
C TYR A 158 9.62 15.01 0.99
N ASN A 159 10.25 16.15 1.22
CA ASN A 159 9.99 17.38 0.47
C ASN A 159 10.78 17.36 -0.85
N GLY A 160 10.12 16.98 -1.95
CA GLY A 160 10.69 17.01 -3.30
C GLY A 160 10.33 15.81 -4.16
N ALA A 161 10.94 15.70 -5.34
CA ALA A 161 10.74 14.55 -6.23
C ALA A 161 11.36 13.29 -5.61
N ARG A 162 10.53 12.29 -5.29
CA ARG A 162 10.92 11.07 -4.55
C ARG A 162 12.13 10.37 -5.13
N GLU A 163 12.25 10.30 -6.47
CA GLU A 163 13.37 9.61 -7.11
C GLU A 163 14.70 10.37 -7.05
N LYS A 164 14.69 11.69 -6.75
CA LYS A 164 15.94 12.44 -6.51
C LYS A 164 16.70 11.91 -5.29
N ARG A 165 16.01 11.31 -4.31
CA ARG A 165 16.64 10.65 -3.16
C ARG A 165 17.61 9.54 -3.57
N TYR A 166 17.34 8.93 -4.72
CA TYR A 166 17.97 7.69 -5.15
C TYR A 166 18.94 7.88 -6.33
N ALA A 167 19.09 9.11 -6.81
CA ALA A 167 19.92 9.41 -7.97
C ALA A 167 20.97 10.45 -7.58
N ARG A 168 22.25 10.10 -7.78
CA ARG A 168 23.36 11.05 -7.57
C ARG A 168 23.58 11.92 -8.82
N LYS A 169 23.22 11.40 -9.99
CA LYS A 169 23.39 12.06 -11.29
C LYS A 169 22.04 12.31 -11.98
N TRP A 170 21.94 13.39 -12.75
CA TRP A 170 20.72 13.74 -13.49
C TRP A 170 20.26 12.65 -14.47
N ARG A 171 21.20 11.93 -15.12
CA ARG A 171 20.87 10.82 -16.05
C ARG A 171 20.22 9.65 -15.32
N GLU A 172 20.71 9.31 -14.13
CA GLU A 172 20.12 8.27 -13.29
C GLU A 172 18.72 8.68 -12.83
N PHE A 173 18.56 9.95 -12.44
CA PHE A 173 17.26 10.50 -12.07
C PHE A 173 16.25 10.36 -13.22
N ILE A 174 16.59 10.79 -14.43
CA ILE A 174 15.68 10.67 -15.60
C ILE A 174 15.34 9.21 -15.89
N LYS A 175 16.32 8.30 -15.84
CA LYS A 175 16.08 6.86 -16.05
C LYS A 175 15.09 6.32 -15.01
N ARG A 176 15.24 6.70 -13.75
CA ARG A 176 14.35 6.28 -12.65
C ARG A 176 12.95 6.84 -12.79
N GLU A 177 12.82 8.13 -13.11
CA GLU A 177 11.54 8.78 -13.38
C GLU A 177 10.80 8.13 -14.56
N LEU A 178 11.51 7.83 -15.66
CA LEU A 178 10.93 7.14 -16.80
C LEU A 178 10.43 5.74 -16.42
N ARG A 179 11.27 4.96 -15.72
CA ARG A 179 10.88 3.63 -15.22
C ARG A 179 9.68 3.73 -14.27
N TRP A 180 9.66 4.71 -13.37
CA TRP A 180 8.55 4.94 -12.45
C TRP A 180 7.23 5.22 -13.20
N LYS A 181 7.26 6.06 -14.24
CA LYS A 181 6.08 6.34 -15.07
C LYS A 181 5.59 5.10 -15.83
N ILE A 182 6.51 4.37 -16.47
CA ILE A 182 6.18 3.13 -17.19
C ILE A 182 5.58 2.09 -16.24
N ASP A 183 6.23 1.81 -15.12
CA ASP A 183 5.75 0.85 -14.13
C ASP A 183 4.41 1.28 -13.52
N THR A 184 4.18 2.58 -13.31
CA THR A 184 2.89 3.09 -12.84
C THR A 184 1.77 2.77 -13.85
N ILE A 185 2.03 2.90 -15.15
CA ILE A 185 1.07 2.53 -16.22
C ILE A 185 0.83 1.02 -16.18
N ARG A 186 1.91 0.23 -16.13
CA ARG A 186 1.86 -1.25 -16.13
C ARG A 186 1.12 -1.80 -14.90
N GLY A 187 1.48 -1.34 -13.72
CA GLY A 187 0.94 -1.82 -12.44
C GLY A 187 -0.45 -1.30 -12.11
N THR A 188 -0.79 -0.08 -12.53
CA THR A 188 -2.17 0.40 -12.42
C THR A 188 -3.07 -0.24 -13.48
N GLY A 189 -2.50 -0.75 -14.58
CA GLY A 189 -3.28 -1.41 -15.63
C GLY A 189 -4.04 -0.42 -16.50
N TYR A 190 -3.51 0.78 -16.76
CA TYR A 190 -4.22 1.79 -17.55
C TYR A 190 -4.44 1.34 -18.99
N SER A 191 -5.64 1.60 -19.51
CA SER A 191 -5.86 1.70 -20.96
C SER A 191 -5.32 3.03 -21.49
N PHE A 192 -5.09 3.11 -22.80
CA PHE A 192 -4.65 4.34 -23.45
C PHE A 192 -5.59 5.52 -23.14
N VAL A 193 -6.91 5.29 -23.25
CA VAL A 193 -7.92 6.33 -23.02
C VAL A 193 -7.90 6.81 -21.57
N GLU A 194 -7.82 5.90 -20.59
CA GLU A 194 -7.72 6.26 -19.16
C GLU A 194 -6.47 7.09 -18.88
N LEU A 195 -5.32 6.74 -19.47
CA LEU A 195 -4.08 7.48 -19.31
C LEU A 195 -4.17 8.89 -19.92
N MET A 196 -4.73 9.02 -21.13
CA MET A 196 -4.83 10.31 -21.81
C MET A 196 -5.76 11.28 -21.06
N ARG A 197 -6.83 10.79 -20.43
CA ARG A 197 -7.73 11.61 -19.59
C ARG A 197 -7.07 12.15 -18.32
N LYS A 198 -5.98 11.56 -17.84
CA LYS A 198 -5.31 11.97 -16.60
C LYS A 198 -4.35 13.13 -16.79
N ARG A 199 -4.76 14.34 -16.42
CA ARG A 199 -3.87 15.52 -16.45
C ARG A 199 -2.60 15.33 -15.61
N GLN A 200 -1.45 15.65 -16.18
CA GLN A 200 -0.12 15.67 -15.56
C GLN A 200 0.21 17.08 -15.11
N GLN A 201 1.25 17.17 -14.29
CA GLN A 201 1.67 18.44 -13.71
C GLN A 201 2.36 19.32 -14.75
N THR A 202 3.10 18.71 -15.68
CA THR A 202 3.88 19.44 -16.69
C THR A 202 3.47 19.10 -18.12
N LEU A 203 3.68 20.05 -19.03
CA LEU A 203 3.43 19.85 -20.46
C LEU A 203 4.32 18.75 -21.06
N VAL A 204 5.56 18.62 -20.60
CA VAL A 204 6.48 17.58 -21.05
C VAL A 204 5.94 16.19 -20.70
N GLU A 205 5.44 16.01 -19.48
CA GLU A 205 4.82 14.74 -19.08
C GLU A 205 3.55 14.43 -19.86
N GLU A 206 2.73 15.45 -20.15
CA GLU A 206 1.56 15.33 -21.01
C GLU A 206 1.92 14.79 -22.40
N LEU A 207 2.89 15.43 -23.05
CA LEU A 207 3.34 15.04 -24.40
C LEU A 207 4.05 13.68 -24.42
N ALA A 208 4.68 13.27 -23.32
CA ALA A 208 5.39 11.99 -23.21
C ALA A 208 4.47 10.79 -22.95
N LYS A 209 3.19 10.98 -22.56
CA LYS A 209 2.27 9.88 -22.24
C LYS A 209 2.11 8.84 -23.34
N PRO A 210 1.90 9.20 -24.62
CA PRO A 210 1.63 8.19 -25.64
C PRO A 210 2.83 7.27 -25.84
N LEU A 211 4.04 7.83 -25.79
CA LEU A 211 5.28 7.06 -25.87
C LEU A 211 5.47 6.17 -24.63
N ALA A 212 5.27 6.71 -23.43
CA ALA A 212 5.35 5.93 -22.19
C ALA A 212 4.35 4.76 -22.19
N TYR A 213 3.13 4.98 -22.72
CA TYR A 213 2.13 3.93 -22.89
C TYR A 213 2.58 2.86 -23.87
N LEU A 214 3.14 3.26 -25.02
CA LEU A 214 3.64 2.31 -26.01
C LEU A 214 4.71 1.40 -25.42
N VAL A 215 5.67 1.98 -24.69
CA VAL A 215 6.71 1.20 -23.99
C VAL A 215 6.09 0.28 -22.94
N ALA A 216 5.17 0.79 -22.11
CA ALA A 216 4.46 -0.03 -21.12
C ALA A 216 3.69 -1.20 -21.75
N LYS A 217 3.07 -0.97 -22.93
CA LYS A 217 2.34 -2.01 -23.68
C LYS A 217 3.29 -3.10 -24.18
N VAL A 218 4.48 -2.73 -24.68
CA VAL A 218 5.51 -3.69 -25.11
C VAL A 218 6.06 -4.48 -23.92
N GLU A 219 6.31 -3.83 -22.79
CA GLU A 219 6.76 -4.49 -21.55
C GLU A 219 5.66 -5.30 -20.82
N GLY A 220 4.43 -5.24 -21.32
CA GLY A 220 3.26 -5.87 -20.71
C GLY A 220 2.62 -5.01 -19.62
N ILE A 221 1.31 -4.76 -19.79
CA ILE A 221 0.47 -4.06 -18.81
C ILE A 221 -0.28 -5.10 -17.99
N TYR A 222 -0.13 -5.05 -16.67
CA TYR A 222 -0.84 -5.93 -15.75
C TYR A 222 -2.24 -5.36 -15.50
N ARG A 223 -3.25 -5.89 -16.17
CA ARG A 223 -4.65 -5.50 -15.94
C ARG A 223 -5.46 -6.70 -15.50
N ASN A 224 -5.92 -6.67 -14.24
CA ASN A 224 -6.58 -7.81 -13.60
C ASN A 224 -8.11 -7.73 -13.64
N SER A 225 -8.67 -6.66 -14.19
CA SER A 225 -10.11 -6.50 -14.47
C SER A 225 -10.35 -6.00 -15.87
N LYS A 226 -11.35 -6.55 -16.56
CA LYS A 226 -11.74 -6.10 -17.90
C LYS A 226 -12.32 -4.68 -17.88
N GLU A 227 -13.07 -4.36 -16.84
CA GLU A 227 -13.84 -3.11 -16.72
C GLU A 227 -13.01 -1.97 -16.14
N LEU A 228 -12.27 -2.24 -15.06
CA LEU A 228 -11.61 -1.22 -14.26
C LEU A 228 -10.09 -1.40 -14.28
N ASN A 229 -9.34 -0.31 -14.23
CA ASN A 229 -7.93 -0.38 -13.88
C ASN A 229 -7.74 -0.95 -12.46
N ASN A 230 -6.54 -1.45 -12.14
CA ASN A 230 -6.28 -2.21 -10.93
C ASN A 230 -6.57 -1.42 -9.65
N TRP A 231 -6.33 -0.11 -9.63
CA TRP A 231 -6.62 0.72 -8.46
C TRP A 231 -8.12 0.86 -8.23
N ASN A 232 -8.89 1.20 -9.26
CA ASN A 232 -10.34 1.31 -9.17
C ASN A 232 -10.99 -0.04 -8.83
N PHE A 233 -10.48 -1.14 -9.39
CA PHE A 233 -10.94 -2.48 -9.05
C PHE A 233 -10.66 -2.82 -7.58
N THR A 234 -9.47 -2.47 -7.07
CA THR A 234 -9.10 -2.67 -5.67
C THR A 234 -9.99 -1.86 -4.73
N LEU A 235 -10.23 -0.58 -5.03
CA LEU A 235 -11.14 0.27 -4.24
C LEU A 235 -12.56 -0.29 -4.22
N ARG A 236 -13.09 -0.74 -5.37
CA ARG A 236 -14.41 -1.39 -5.44
C ARG A 236 -14.47 -2.62 -4.52
N ASN A 237 -13.47 -3.49 -4.60
CA ASN A 237 -13.42 -4.69 -3.75
C ASN A 237 -13.22 -4.36 -2.26
N PHE A 238 -12.44 -3.32 -1.94
CA PHE A 238 -12.27 -2.84 -0.57
C PHE A 238 -13.60 -2.38 0.02
N PHE A 239 -14.32 -1.49 -0.67
CA PHE A 239 -15.60 -0.95 -0.17
C PHE A 239 -16.71 -2.00 -0.12
N TYR A 240 -16.76 -2.94 -1.07
CA TYR A 240 -17.77 -4.01 -1.05
C TYR A 240 -17.52 -5.09 0.01
N ASN A 241 -16.30 -5.15 0.56
CA ASN A 241 -15.94 -6.08 1.64
C ASN A 241 -15.50 -5.35 2.90
N ILE A 242 -15.92 -4.09 3.07
CA ILE A 242 -15.48 -3.27 4.19
C ILE A 242 -16.08 -3.77 5.50
N ASP A 243 -15.26 -3.81 6.55
CA ASP A 243 -15.67 -4.32 7.86
C ASP A 243 -15.18 -3.41 8.99
N ASP A 244 -15.83 -3.52 10.15
CA ASP A 244 -15.57 -2.69 11.33
C ASP A 244 -14.29 -3.14 12.03
N PRO A 245 -13.21 -2.33 12.06
CA PRO A 245 -11.98 -2.68 12.75
C PRO A 245 -12.16 -2.99 14.25
N GLN A 246 -13.21 -2.46 14.89
CA GLN A 246 -13.50 -2.74 16.30
C GLN A 246 -13.77 -4.22 16.57
N LYS A 247 -14.26 -4.99 15.58
CA LYS A 247 -14.46 -6.44 15.70
C LYS A 247 -13.14 -7.19 15.92
N TYR A 248 -12.02 -6.59 15.53
CA TYR A 248 -10.67 -7.11 15.68
C TYR A 248 -9.91 -6.39 16.81
N GLY A 249 -10.65 -5.71 17.68
CA GLY A 249 -10.12 -4.98 18.82
C GLY A 249 -9.48 -3.63 18.49
N ILE A 250 -9.59 -3.10 17.27
CA ILE A 250 -8.95 -1.82 16.94
C ILE A 250 -9.69 -0.65 17.60
N ASP A 251 -8.93 0.22 18.25
CA ASP A 251 -9.47 1.38 18.96
C ASP A 251 -9.90 2.47 17.96
N ASN A 252 -10.96 3.22 18.31
CA ASN A 252 -11.60 4.19 17.41
C ASN A 252 -10.64 5.27 16.88
N GLU A 253 -9.59 5.63 17.63
CA GLU A 253 -8.60 6.63 17.22
C GLU A 253 -7.78 6.19 16.00
N PHE A 254 -7.69 4.89 15.74
CA PHE A 254 -6.99 4.32 14.58
C PHE A 254 -7.94 4.01 13.42
N ILE A 255 -9.23 4.34 13.52
CA ILE A 255 -10.20 4.13 12.44
C ILE A 255 -10.32 5.44 11.65
N TYR A 256 -9.89 5.45 10.39
CA TYR A 256 -9.93 6.67 9.60
C TYR A 256 -11.32 6.93 8.98
N PRO A 257 -11.72 8.19 8.77
CA PRO A 257 -12.98 8.53 8.12
C PRO A 257 -13.05 8.04 6.67
N LEU A 258 -14.16 7.41 6.32
CA LEU A 258 -14.40 6.92 4.97
C LEU A 258 -15.10 7.98 4.14
N ILE A 259 -14.51 8.36 3.01
CA ILE A 259 -15.07 9.33 2.08
C ILE A 259 -15.58 8.56 0.86
N VAL A 260 -16.88 8.66 0.59
CA VAL A 260 -17.54 7.95 -0.50
C VAL A 260 -18.18 8.95 -1.45
N GLU A 261 -17.82 8.91 -2.72
CA GLU A 261 -18.41 9.77 -3.76
C GLU A 261 -19.81 9.25 -4.15
N ARG A 262 -20.80 10.13 -4.12
CA ARG A 262 -22.21 9.78 -4.40
C ARG A 262 -22.47 9.42 -5.86
N ARG A 263 -21.69 10.00 -6.77
CA ARG A 263 -21.78 9.78 -8.23
C ARG A 263 -20.52 9.09 -8.75
N SER A 264 -20.09 8.04 -8.07
CA SER A 264 -18.92 7.27 -8.48
C SER A 264 -19.22 6.38 -9.68
N ASN A 265 -18.29 6.33 -10.64
CA ASN A 265 -18.30 5.31 -11.70
C ASN A 265 -17.56 4.01 -11.28
N ILE A 266 -17.11 3.93 -10.03
CA ILE A 266 -16.30 2.81 -9.51
C ILE A 266 -17.13 1.92 -8.59
N ILE A 267 -17.98 2.52 -7.76
CA ILE A 267 -18.81 1.85 -6.75
C ILE A 267 -20.26 2.33 -6.85
N ASP A 268 -21.19 1.45 -6.51
CA ASP A 268 -22.57 1.85 -6.23
C ASP A 268 -22.63 2.47 -4.82
N TYR A 269 -22.91 3.78 -4.77
CA TYR A 269 -22.98 4.52 -3.52
C TYR A 269 -24.00 3.96 -2.52
N ASN A 270 -25.21 3.63 -2.98
CA ASN A 270 -26.28 3.17 -2.09
C ASN A 270 -25.92 1.82 -1.47
N LYS A 271 -25.35 0.94 -2.30
CA LYS A 271 -24.85 -0.36 -1.83
C LYS A 271 -23.72 -0.19 -0.81
N VAL A 272 -22.73 0.67 -1.08
CA VAL A 272 -21.63 0.90 -0.14
C VAL A 272 -22.13 1.52 1.16
N ARG A 273 -23.03 2.50 1.07
CA ARG A 273 -23.66 3.11 2.24
C ARG A 273 -24.38 2.09 3.11
N GLU A 274 -25.15 1.19 2.50
CA GLU A 274 -25.82 0.10 3.21
C GLU A 274 -24.81 -0.82 3.92
N ILE A 275 -23.76 -1.26 3.23
CA ILE A 275 -22.69 -2.08 3.82
C ILE A 275 -22.06 -1.37 5.02
N LEU A 276 -21.75 -0.08 4.91
CA LEU A 276 -21.15 0.70 5.99
C LEU A 276 -22.05 0.80 7.22
N LEU A 277 -23.33 1.12 7.01
CA LEU A 277 -24.29 1.28 8.11
C LEU A 277 -24.63 -0.07 8.77
N ASN A 278 -24.57 -1.17 8.03
CA ASN A 278 -24.84 -2.51 8.56
C ASN A 278 -23.62 -3.15 9.25
N ASN A 279 -22.41 -2.96 8.72
CA ASN A 279 -21.23 -3.65 9.23
C ASN A 279 -20.60 -2.97 10.45
N PHE A 280 -20.80 -1.66 10.61
CA PHE A 280 -20.19 -0.87 11.68
C PHE A 280 -21.14 -0.66 12.84
N LEU A 281 -20.66 -0.91 14.07
CA LEU A 281 -21.47 -0.85 15.29
C LEU A 281 -22.12 0.52 15.54
N LYS A 282 -21.45 1.60 15.13
CA LYS A 282 -21.88 3.00 15.27
C LYS A 282 -21.11 3.83 14.25
N LEU A 283 -21.79 4.44 13.31
CA LEU A 283 -21.13 5.23 12.27
C LEU A 283 -21.99 6.45 11.97
N ILE A 284 -21.39 7.62 11.91
CA ILE A 284 -22.08 8.87 11.61
C ILE A 284 -21.77 9.24 10.17
N GLU A 285 -22.83 9.54 9.41
CA GLU A 285 -22.73 10.03 8.04
C GLU A 285 -22.89 11.55 8.01
N TYR A 286 -21.97 12.23 7.33
CA TYR A 286 -22.03 13.65 7.01
C TYR A 286 -22.23 13.84 5.51
N ASP A 287 -23.19 14.68 5.15
CA ASP A 287 -23.36 15.15 3.78
C ASP A 287 -22.36 16.27 3.49
N CYS A 288 -21.53 16.06 2.47
CA CYS A 288 -20.54 17.02 2.00
C CYS A 288 -20.68 17.25 0.49
N GLY A 289 -21.93 17.35 0.03
CA GLY A 289 -22.30 17.64 -1.36
C GLY A 289 -22.15 16.42 -2.26
N ASN A 290 -21.06 16.35 -3.03
CA ASN A 290 -20.80 15.21 -3.93
C ASN A 290 -20.27 13.97 -3.17
N TYR A 291 -19.97 14.10 -1.88
CA TYR A 291 -19.40 13.05 -1.05
C TYR A 291 -20.25 12.87 0.21
N SER A 292 -20.26 11.65 0.74
CA SER A 292 -20.61 11.39 2.13
C SER A 292 -19.36 10.99 2.91
N VAL A 293 -19.21 11.55 4.10
CA VAL A 293 -18.13 11.21 5.03
C VAL A 293 -18.69 10.40 6.19
N PHE A 294 -18.10 9.24 6.39
CA PHE A 294 -18.53 8.23 7.34
C PHE A 294 -17.46 8.09 8.43
N THR A 295 -17.79 8.39 9.68
CA THR A 295 -16.82 8.41 10.78
C THR A 295 -17.41 7.89 12.10
N LYS A 296 -16.54 7.32 12.95
CA LYS A 296 -16.84 6.90 14.32
C LYS A 296 -16.73 8.04 15.34
N GLN A 297 -15.99 9.10 15.00
CA GLN A 297 -15.74 10.24 15.89
C GLN A 297 -16.01 11.57 15.18
N LEU A 298 -16.66 12.48 15.91
CA LEU A 298 -16.69 13.91 15.61
C LEU A 298 -15.36 14.52 16.04
N ASN A 299 -14.42 14.64 15.11
CA ASN A 299 -13.25 15.46 15.37
C ASN A 299 -13.39 16.78 14.58
N PRO A 300 -13.62 17.93 15.26
CA PRO A 300 -13.67 19.24 14.62
C PRO A 300 -12.41 19.55 13.78
N SER A 301 -11.25 18.98 14.12
CA SER A 301 -10.01 19.15 13.35
C SER A 301 -9.99 18.38 12.01
N LEU A 302 -10.92 17.43 11.79
CA LEU A 302 -11.13 16.83 10.46
C LEU A 302 -11.58 17.88 9.43
N LYS A 303 -12.25 18.97 9.86
CA LYS A 303 -12.53 20.12 8.99
C LYS A 303 -11.25 20.78 8.46
N CYS A 304 -10.16 20.76 9.24
CA CYS A 304 -8.91 21.47 8.92
C CYS A 304 -7.90 20.62 8.13
N ASN A 305 -7.72 19.33 8.47
CA ASN A 305 -6.62 18.53 7.89
C ASN A 305 -6.89 18.05 6.47
N TYR A 306 -8.14 17.85 6.07
CA TYR A 306 -8.44 17.24 4.78
C TYR A 306 -8.65 18.23 3.63
N ARG A 307 -8.71 19.56 3.85
CA ARG A 307 -9.17 20.57 2.86
C ARG A 307 -10.49 20.21 2.12
N LEU A 308 -11.15 19.13 2.52
CA LEU A 308 -12.23 18.44 1.81
C LEU A 308 -13.61 18.76 2.39
N LEU A 309 -13.66 19.44 3.54
CA LEU A 309 -14.89 19.61 4.29
C LEU A 309 -15.16 21.09 4.50
N LYS A 310 -15.60 21.76 3.43
CA LYS A 310 -16.69 22.74 3.59
C LYS A 310 -18.00 21.93 3.68
N CYS A 311 -18.12 21.15 4.74
CA CYS A 311 -19.39 20.81 5.35
C CYS A 311 -19.44 21.64 6.65
#